data_AF-D1P9H3-F1
#
_entry.id   AF-D1P9H3-F1
#
_cell.length_a   1.000
_cell.length_b   1.000
_cell.length_c   1.000
_cell.angle_alpha   90.00
_cell.angle_beta   90.00
_cell.angle_gamma   90.00
#
_symmetry.space_group_name_H-M   'P 1'
#
loop_
_entity.id
_entity.type
_entity.pdbx_description
1 polymer ?
#
loop_
_entity_poly.entity_id
_entity_poly.type
_entity_poly.pdbx_seq_one_letter_code
_entity_poly.pdbx_strand_id
1 'polypeptide(L)'
;MIKKSISLIAVMLTMAVAAMAQKQVVKEDYWWNDQPDSYVWSSESNFIVNNYAVATMPQEMEGCVIDELAFYATEISRLTDIRLFVTSKLSQSLDNFDMVLTPSELPTEPDAKGRWRVSVKLPEDYTVPFGGAYIGYSSKPTEENAPDIFTWTTDPEGGTVSSDETMCITCKSDDGELFWTPVGKTFGAAAVTAHIKERTVEENSVALYEKTEYVKKTGEKNFEYILPVKNLSAKEIKSLTYTINIDGGETKEYTYTFQYPFKAFGLSSIVGTIDAPDTDGCHAMNVEITKVDGVDNTSDAKNMKLMLVTVPESAPRYTIVESFRNASKGMMPLNIVGERKLKELYGDKAIILGANSGDYFKCDDYQDVVRKYYYNNLGNFCFDRALPAIDPYRGYHLYDDQSEMVYSTNEAFDFINALVSEATVGIDARWHDSECSAIDVNVATTFLYDREDAPYHLELYLKESPLLTVGMDDPNWVNEAIVNGFYGSKVELPEEFDEFVNAYFILTNYNVENQVRACWGALSGIDGSITAPIIKDVPQTYSATLDLSEINIRDKNNLHLVAMLVNPGGTVVNAAEVSLGNTTSIDNIKDSTKAITPDYIYDLRGIKMKEAKKGIYIQGGKLRVKN
;
A
#
# COMPACT_ATOMS: atom_id res chain seq x y z
N MET A 1 -10.15 29.62 74.32
CA MET A 1 -10.92 29.66 73.05
C MET A 1 -9.89 29.94 71.96
N ILE A 2 -9.49 29.08 71.02
CA ILE A 2 -9.97 27.84 70.38
C ILE A 2 -8.67 27.10 69.95
N LYS A 3 -8.32 25.92 70.50
CA LYS A 3 -8.53 24.55 69.98
C LYS A 3 -7.99 24.25 68.55
N LYS A 4 -7.11 23.23 68.51
CA LYS A 4 -6.74 22.30 67.40
C LYS A 4 -5.81 22.84 66.30
N SER A 5 -4.82 22.13 65.75
CA SER A 5 -4.21 20.79 65.95
C SER A 5 -2.98 20.76 65.01
N ILE A 6 -1.78 20.39 65.49
CA ILE A 6 -1.05 19.14 65.18
C ILE A 6 -0.63 18.95 63.69
N SER A 7 0.70 19.03 63.50
CA SER A 7 1.56 18.29 62.56
C SER A 7 1.45 18.54 61.05
N LEU A 8 2.58 18.90 60.40
CA LEU A 8 3.56 17.94 59.90
C LEU A 8 4.79 18.68 59.33
N ILE A 9 5.93 18.55 60.02
CA ILE A 9 7.27 18.73 59.44
C ILE A 9 7.57 17.41 58.74
N ALA A 10 7.20 17.30 57.46
CA ALA A 10 7.62 16.29 56.50
C ALA A 10 6.95 16.63 55.16
N VAL A 11 7.61 16.33 54.05
CA VAL A 11 7.10 16.46 52.68
C VAL A 11 7.27 17.87 52.06
N MET A 12 8.52 18.32 51.98
CA MET A 12 8.96 19.28 50.95
C MET A 12 10.15 18.72 50.13
N LEU A 13 10.19 17.39 50.00
CA LEU A 13 11.07 16.66 49.07
C LEU A 13 10.42 15.30 48.75
N THR A 14 9.29 15.35 48.06
CA THR A 14 8.72 14.20 47.37
C THR A 14 8.54 14.56 45.91
N MET A 15 9.30 13.83 45.11
CA MET A 15 8.89 13.34 43.80
C MET A 15 8.85 14.37 42.67
N ALA A 16 10.03 14.92 42.35
CA ALA A 16 10.52 14.73 41.00
C ALA A 16 10.87 13.23 40.84
N VAL A 17 9.84 12.38 40.77
CA VAL A 17 10.01 11.09 40.11
C VAL A 17 10.04 11.49 38.65
N ALA A 18 11.23 11.71 38.11
CA ALA A 18 11.45 11.34 36.74
C ALA A 18 10.86 9.92 36.66
N ALA A 19 9.79 9.75 35.89
CA ALA A 19 9.29 8.44 35.53
C ALA A 19 10.46 7.76 34.83
N MET A 20 11.34 7.12 35.60
CA MET A 20 12.25 6.14 35.06
C MET A 20 11.30 5.13 34.45
N ALA A 21 11.25 5.06 33.13
CA ALA A 21 10.55 4.00 32.42
C ALA A 21 10.89 2.71 33.16
N GLN A 22 9.89 2.11 33.79
CA GLN A 22 10.10 0.92 34.58
C GLN A 22 10.36 -0.17 33.55
N LYS A 23 11.64 -0.40 33.30
CA LYS A 23 12.13 -1.35 32.32
C LYS A 23 11.89 -2.74 32.89
N GLN A 24 10.98 -3.48 32.26
CA GLN A 24 10.67 -4.84 32.65
C GLN A 24 11.48 -5.80 31.80
N VAL A 25 12.00 -6.85 32.44
CA VAL A 25 12.56 -8.01 31.76
C VAL A 25 11.43 -8.98 31.43
N VAL A 26 11.27 -9.30 30.16
CA VAL A 26 10.27 -10.24 29.65
C VAL A 26 10.95 -11.48 29.08
N LYS A 27 10.26 -12.61 29.24
CA LYS A 27 10.60 -13.89 28.62
C LYS A 27 9.46 -14.28 27.70
N GLU A 28 9.77 -14.60 26.45
CA GLU A 28 8.79 -14.94 25.45
C GLU A 28 9.41 -15.83 24.37
N ASP A 29 8.62 -16.71 23.79
CA ASP A 29 9.00 -17.27 22.49
C ASP A 29 8.77 -16.19 21.45
N TYR A 30 9.85 -15.64 20.90
CA TYR A 30 9.76 -14.73 19.77
C TYR A 30 9.46 -15.53 18.51
N TRP A 31 8.25 -15.30 18.02
CA TRP A 31 7.87 -15.68 16.67
C TRP A 31 8.06 -14.47 15.78
N TRP A 32 8.79 -14.64 14.68
CA TRP A 32 8.99 -13.58 13.69
C TRP A 32 7.69 -13.04 13.06
N ASN A 33 6.60 -13.77 13.26
CA ASN A 33 5.25 -13.39 12.87
C ASN A 33 4.33 -13.85 14.00
N ASP A 34 3.72 -12.92 14.73
CA ASP A 34 2.98 -13.07 16.01
C ASP A 34 1.69 -13.90 15.88
N GLN A 35 1.81 -15.12 15.37
CA GLN A 35 0.72 -16.01 15.04
C GLN A 35 1.05 -17.41 15.57
N PRO A 36 1.10 -17.62 16.91
CA PRO A 36 1.20 -18.96 17.49
C PRO A 36 0.05 -19.87 17.02
N ASP A 37 -1.03 -19.26 16.54
CA ASP A 37 -2.19 -19.95 15.99
C ASP A 37 -2.13 -20.37 14.52
N SER A 38 -1.11 -19.94 13.77
CA SER A 38 -0.96 -20.21 12.35
C SER A 38 -0.76 -21.69 11.98
N TYR A 39 -1.23 -22.04 10.78
CA TYR A 39 -0.91 -23.31 10.12
C TYR A 39 0.50 -23.27 9.54
N VAL A 40 1.22 -24.39 9.59
CA VAL A 40 2.52 -24.56 8.93
C VAL A 40 2.30 -25.29 7.62
N TRP A 41 2.72 -24.68 6.53
CA TRP A 41 2.70 -25.24 5.18
C TRP A 41 4.10 -25.53 4.71
N SER A 42 4.29 -26.64 4.02
CA SER A 42 5.57 -27.06 3.44
C SER A 42 5.47 -27.16 1.92
N SER A 43 6.41 -26.57 1.18
CA SER A 43 6.57 -26.86 -0.25
C SER A 43 7.43 -28.11 -0.50
N GLU A 44 7.14 -28.81 -1.59
CA GLU A 44 7.87 -30.01 -1.99
C GLU A 44 9.21 -29.69 -2.66
N SER A 45 10.23 -30.49 -2.34
CA SER A 45 11.58 -30.33 -2.86
C SER A 45 11.83 -31.06 -4.15
N ASN A 46 11.94 -30.34 -5.26
CA ASN A 46 12.32 -30.94 -6.54
C ASN A 46 13.78 -31.43 -6.59
N PHE A 47 14.58 -31.17 -5.55
CA PHE A 47 16.01 -31.49 -5.52
C PHE A 47 16.45 -32.03 -4.14
N ILE A 48 17.45 -32.93 -4.14
CA ILE A 48 18.03 -33.52 -2.91
C ILE A 48 19.27 -32.70 -2.48
N VAL A 49 19.05 -31.45 -2.11
CA VAL A 49 20.09 -30.48 -1.69
C VAL A 49 19.69 -29.80 -0.38
N ASN A 50 20.66 -29.23 0.34
CA ASN A 50 20.37 -28.52 1.60
C ASN A 50 19.57 -27.26 1.34
N ASN A 51 18.32 -27.20 1.78
CA ASN A 51 17.45 -26.02 1.76
C ASN A 51 17.78 -25.09 2.93
N TYR A 52 17.58 -23.78 2.75
CA TYR A 52 17.84 -22.78 3.79
C TYR A 52 16.69 -21.78 3.87
N ALA A 53 16.25 -21.49 5.10
CA ALA A 53 15.27 -20.45 5.37
C ALA A 53 15.77 -19.54 6.49
N VAL A 54 15.52 -18.24 6.37
CA VAL A 54 15.94 -17.26 7.38
C VAL A 54 14.86 -16.20 7.61
N ALA A 55 14.66 -15.87 8.87
CA ALA A 55 13.91 -14.71 9.30
C ALA A 55 14.89 -13.64 9.75
N THR A 56 14.61 -12.38 9.42
CA THR A 56 15.28 -11.26 10.08
C THR A 56 14.78 -11.20 11.53
N MET A 57 15.60 -10.73 12.44
CA MET A 57 15.18 -10.21 13.74
C MET A 57 15.42 -8.70 13.64
N PRO A 58 14.40 -7.87 13.86
CA PRO A 58 14.45 -6.48 13.51
C PRO A 58 15.27 -5.70 14.56
N GLN A 59 15.66 -4.48 14.24
CA GLN A 59 16.48 -3.66 15.13
C GLN A 59 15.82 -3.42 16.49
N GLU A 60 14.50 -3.43 16.61
CA GLU A 60 13.77 -3.29 17.89
C GLU A 60 13.97 -4.48 18.85
N MET A 61 14.63 -5.55 18.39
CA MET A 61 15.07 -6.66 19.22
C MET A 61 16.52 -6.49 19.69
N GLU A 62 17.21 -5.39 19.37
CA GLU A 62 18.56 -5.10 19.88
C GLU A 62 18.63 -5.23 21.41
N GLY A 63 19.69 -5.89 21.89
CA GLY A 63 19.89 -6.15 23.31
C GLY A 63 19.04 -7.29 23.89
N CYS A 64 18.12 -7.88 23.10
CA CYS A 64 17.43 -9.11 23.50
C CYS A 64 18.44 -10.25 23.64
N VAL A 65 18.25 -11.07 24.66
CA VAL A 65 19.04 -12.27 24.92
C VAL A 65 18.25 -13.50 24.51
N ILE A 66 18.83 -14.31 23.65
CA ILE A 66 18.28 -15.55 23.10
C ILE A 66 19.04 -16.73 23.69
N ASP A 67 18.35 -17.82 24.03
CA ASP A 67 18.99 -19.06 24.51
C ASP A 67 18.50 -20.35 23.82
N GLU A 68 17.51 -20.26 22.94
CA GLU A 68 17.04 -21.39 22.12
C GLU A 68 16.59 -20.89 20.74
N LEU A 69 16.85 -21.70 19.72
CA LEU A 69 16.27 -21.58 18.39
C LEU A 69 15.37 -22.78 18.12
N ALA A 70 14.30 -22.59 17.37
CA ALA A 70 13.48 -23.68 16.88
C ALA A 70 12.97 -23.41 15.46
N PHE A 71 12.61 -24.46 14.74
CA PHE A 71 11.78 -24.35 13.55
C PHE A 71 10.67 -25.40 13.57
N TYR A 72 9.61 -25.13 12.80
CA TYR A 72 8.47 -26.03 12.65
C TYR A 72 8.47 -26.66 11.26
N ALA A 73 8.16 -27.95 11.20
CA ALA A 73 7.99 -28.72 9.98
C ALA A 73 6.67 -29.51 9.98
N THR A 74 6.17 -29.87 8.80
CA THR A 74 5.01 -30.74 8.63
C THR A 74 5.37 -32.22 8.76
N GLU A 75 6.61 -32.58 8.44
CA GLU A 75 7.16 -33.93 8.51
C GLU A 75 8.69 -33.84 8.66
N ILE A 76 9.27 -34.53 9.65
CA ILE A 76 10.74 -34.54 9.85
C ILE A 76 11.40 -35.87 9.48
N SER A 77 10.62 -36.93 9.25
CA SER A 77 11.15 -38.26 8.92
C SER A 77 11.86 -38.31 7.55
N ARG A 78 11.58 -37.33 6.69
CA ARG A 78 12.15 -37.16 5.34
C ARG A 78 13.26 -36.11 5.28
N LEU A 79 13.76 -35.66 6.44
CA LEU A 79 14.77 -34.61 6.56
C LEU A 79 16.07 -35.14 7.21
N THR A 80 17.21 -34.66 6.72
CA THR A 80 18.57 -34.97 7.21
C THR A 80 19.42 -33.69 7.25
N ASP A 81 20.63 -33.74 7.82
CA ASP A 81 21.55 -32.58 7.93
C ASP A 81 20.85 -31.32 8.46
N ILE A 82 19.97 -31.51 9.46
CA ILE A 82 19.22 -30.42 10.07
C ILE A 82 20.17 -29.55 10.90
N ARG A 83 20.16 -28.24 10.64
CA ARG A 83 20.90 -27.23 11.41
C ARG A 83 20.02 -26.04 11.68
N LEU A 84 20.23 -25.38 12.81
CA LEU A 84 19.67 -24.06 13.11
C LEU A 84 20.81 -23.07 13.29
N PHE A 85 20.57 -21.81 12.98
CA PHE A 85 21.60 -20.78 13.07
C PHE A 85 21.04 -19.43 13.49
N VAL A 86 21.91 -18.64 14.09
CA VAL A 86 21.70 -17.21 14.35
C VAL A 86 22.94 -16.44 13.90
N THR A 87 22.74 -15.28 13.29
CA THR A 87 23.84 -14.40 12.88
C THR A 87 23.41 -12.94 12.79
N SER A 88 24.32 -12.03 13.07
CA SER A 88 24.21 -10.59 12.88
C SER A 88 24.24 -10.16 11.42
N LYS A 89 24.80 -10.99 10.52
CA LYS A 89 24.96 -10.65 9.11
C LYS A 89 24.91 -11.88 8.22
N LEU A 90 24.06 -11.81 7.19
CA LEU A 90 24.02 -12.83 6.15
C LEU A 90 25.34 -12.90 5.36
N SER A 91 25.71 -14.12 4.97
CA SER A 91 26.97 -14.49 4.34
C SER A 91 26.72 -15.58 3.30
N GLN A 92 27.63 -15.69 2.34
CA GLN A 92 27.62 -16.74 1.31
C GLN A 92 28.05 -18.12 1.85
N SER A 93 28.41 -18.22 3.13
CA SER A 93 28.72 -19.48 3.81
C SER A 93 28.22 -19.46 5.24
N LEU A 94 27.66 -20.60 5.69
CA LEU A 94 27.28 -20.85 7.09
C LEU A 94 28.50 -20.78 8.04
N ASP A 95 29.71 -21.04 7.56
CA ASP A 95 30.91 -21.00 8.41
C ASP A 95 31.23 -19.59 8.93
N ASN A 96 30.65 -18.56 8.32
CA ASN A 96 30.79 -17.17 8.75
C ASN A 96 29.59 -16.70 9.59
N PHE A 97 28.66 -17.59 9.96
CA PHE A 97 27.57 -17.26 10.86
C PHE A 97 28.03 -17.30 12.31
N ASP A 98 27.39 -16.51 13.16
CA ASP A 98 27.81 -16.37 14.55
C ASP A 98 27.61 -17.68 15.31
N MET A 99 26.49 -18.38 15.07
CA MET A 99 26.26 -19.72 15.59
C MET A 99 25.54 -20.59 14.57
N VAL A 100 26.02 -21.83 14.39
CA VAL A 100 25.38 -22.89 13.60
C VAL A 100 25.38 -24.16 14.43
N LEU A 101 24.21 -24.74 14.65
CA LEU A 101 24.01 -25.81 15.62
C LEU A 101 23.23 -26.97 14.99
N THR A 102 23.62 -28.19 15.30
CA THR A 102 22.86 -29.40 14.96
C THR A 102 22.02 -29.81 16.18
N PRO A 103 20.70 -30.03 16.04
CA PRO A 103 19.87 -30.56 17.11
C PRO A 103 20.43 -31.88 17.63
N SER A 104 20.60 -31.99 18.95
CA SER A 104 21.09 -33.23 19.58
C SER A 104 20.03 -34.33 19.59
N GLU A 105 18.76 -33.94 19.60
CA GLU A 105 17.60 -34.82 19.61
C GLU A 105 16.52 -34.26 18.68
N LEU A 106 15.75 -35.15 18.05
CA LEU A 106 14.59 -34.79 17.23
C LEU A 106 13.31 -35.12 18.01
N PRO A 107 12.23 -34.32 17.84
CA PRO A 107 10.95 -34.61 18.46
C PRO A 107 10.43 -35.98 18.02
N THR A 108 9.78 -36.71 18.94
CA THR A 108 9.23 -38.05 18.67
C THR A 108 7.76 -38.04 18.26
N GLU A 109 7.07 -36.92 18.44
CA GLU A 109 5.68 -36.72 18.06
C GLU A 109 5.45 -35.24 17.65
N PRO A 110 4.47 -34.97 16.77
CA PRO A 110 4.07 -33.61 16.44
C PRO A 110 3.24 -32.96 17.56
N ASP A 111 3.12 -31.63 17.52
CA ASP A 111 2.26 -30.86 18.42
C ASP A 111 0.76 -31.10 18.14
N ALA A 112 -0.11 -30.49 18.95
CA ALA A 112 -1.57 -30.64 18.84
C ALA A 112 -2.15 -30.19 17.48
N LYS A 113 -1.38 -29.46 16.67
CA LYS A 113 -1.74 -29.01 15.32
C LYS A 113 -1.04 -29.83 14.22
N GLY A 114 -0.35 -30.91 14.58
CA GLY A 114 0.35 -31.77 13.63
C GLY A 114 1.73 -31.23 13.21
N ARG A 115 2.30 -30.26 13.91
CA ARG A 115 3.58 -29.62 13.56
C ARG A 115 4.73 -30.22 14.36
N TRP A 116 5.83 -30.54 13.71
CA TRP A 116 7.06 -31.01 14.34
C TRP A 116 7.94 -29.83 14.71
N ARG A 117 8.14 -29.58 16.02
CA ARG A 117 9.03 -28.52 16.52
C ARG A 117 10.43 -29.08 16.76
N VAL A 118 11.39 -28.71 15.91
CA VAL A 118 12.80 -29.06 16.09
C VAL A 118 13.50 -27.87 16.74
N SER A 119 14.12 -28.06 17.91
CA SER A 119 14.79 -26.99 18.64
C SER A 119 16.22 -27.33 19.06
N VAL A 120 17.00 -26.29 19.30
CA VAL A 120 18.36 -26.39 19.83
C VAL A 120 18.62 -25.28 20.85
N LYS A 121 19.11 -25.67 22.02
CA LYS A 121 19.61 -24.69 23.00
C LYS A 121 20.94 -24.13 22.55
N LEU A 122 21.08 -22.82 22.65
CA LEU A 122 22.34 -22.18 22.36
C LEU A 122 23.37 -22.56 23.44
N PRO A 123 24.62 -22.88 23.05
CA PRO A 123 25.67 -23.24 24.01
C PRO A 123 26.05 -22.05 24.90
N GLU A 124 25.82 -20.83 24.42
CA GLU A 124 25.94 -19.57 25.14
C GLU A 124 24.79 -18.64 24.72
N ASP A 125 24.39 -17.73 25.61
CA ASP A 125 23.36 -16.75 25.33
C ASP A 125 23.78 -15.85 24.15
N TYR A 126 22.88 -15.63 23.18
CA TYR A 126 23.11 -14.73 22.07
C TYR A 126 22.41 -13.39 22.32
N THR A 127 23.18 -12.29 22.40
CA THR A 127 22.63 -10.94 22.49
C THR A 127 22.47 -10.36 21.09
N VAL A 128 21.24 -9.98 20.73
CA VAL A 128 20.94 -9.35 19.43
C VAL A 128 21.71 -8.03 19.30
N PRO A 129 22.52 -7.84 18.26
CA PRO A 129 23.33 -6.64 18.11
C PRO A 129 22.54 -5.47 17.53
N PHE A 130 23.20 -4.30 17.49
CA PHE A 130 22.69 -3.11 16.83
C PHE A 130 22.40 -3.39 15.35
N GLY A 131 21.18 -3.04 14.92
CA GLY A 131 20.67 -3.32 13.57
C GLY A 131 19.92 -4.64 13.42
N GLY A 132 19.79 -5.43 14.50
CA GLY A 132 19.06 -6.70 14.49
C GLY A 132 19.94 -7.92 14.25
N ALA A 133 19.31 -9.05 13.95
CA ALA A 133 19.98 -10.32 13.65
C ALA A 133 19.20 -11.10 12.59
N TYR A 134 19.60 -12.34 12.34
CA TYR A 134 18.95 -13.29 11.46
C TYR A 134 18.90 -14.64 12.18
N ILE A 135 17.74 -15.28 12.18
CA ILE A 135 17.55 -16.65 12.71
C ILE A 135 17.06 -17.55 11.59
N GLY A 136 17.55 -18.78 11.51
CA GLY A 136 17.15 -19.67 10.42
C GLY A 136 17.50 -21.11 10.66
N TYR A 137 17.19 -21.92 9.65
CA TYR A 137 17.49 -23.34 9.62
C TYR A 137 17.96 -23.78 8.24
N SER A 138 18.63 -24.93 8.22
CA SER A 138 18.88 -25.70 7.01
C SER A 138 18.50 -27.15 7.21
N SER A 139 17.99 -27.79 6.16
CA SER A 139 17.65 -29.21 6.13
C SER A 139 17.91 -29.77 4.75
N LYS A 140 18.19 -31.06 4.67
CA LYS A 140 18.38 -31.79 3.43
C LYS A 140 17.26 -32.82 3.29
N PRO A 141 16.49 -32.79 2.19
CA PRO A 141 15.48 -33.80 1.98
C PRO A 141 16.15 -35.13 1.64
N THR A 142 15.54 -36.24 2.08
CA THR A 142 16.06 -37.59 1.80
C THR A 142 15.76 -38.06 0.37
N GLU A 143 14.78 -37.44 -0.29
CA GLU A 143 14.29 -37.78 -1.62
C GLU A 143 13.66 -36.56 -2.32
N GLU A 144 13.48 -36.66 -3.64
CA GLU A 144 12.69 -35.68 -4.40
C GLU A 144 11.23 -35.67 -3.93
N ASN A 145 10.60 -34.50 -4.02
CA ASN A 145 9.25 -34.17 -3.55
C ASN A 145 9.05 -34.38 -2.04
N ALA A 146 10.11 -34.29 -1.24
CA ALA A 146 9.97 -34.21 0.21
C ALA A 146 9.45 -32.82 0.63
N PRO A 147 8.50 -32.71 1.58
CA PRO A 147 7.94 -31.46 2.06
C PRO A 147 8.97 -30.69 2.90
N ASP A 148 10.00 -30.16 2.25
CA ASP A 148 11.20 -29.64 2.91
C ASP A 148 11.60 -28.23 2.49
N ILE A 149 11.09 -27.69 1.36
CA ILE A 149 11.74 -26.47 0.85
C ILE A 149 11.38 -25.26 1.70
N PHE A 150 10.13 -25.10 2.12
CA PHE A 150 9.74 -23.90 2.85
C PHE A 150 8.62 -24.20 3.82
N THR A 151 8.91 -24.16 5.13
CA THR A 151 7.86 -24.12 6.12
C THR A 151 7.45 -22.67 6.37
N TRP A 152 6.20 -22.33 6.07
CA TRP A 152 5.69 -20.97 6.26
C TRP A 152 4.36 -20.95 6.99
N THR A 153 4.06 -19.80 7.58
CA THR A 153 2.82 -19.59 8.32
C THR A 153 1.74 -18.95 7.44
N THR A 154 0.52 -19.48 7.52
CA THR A 154 -0.69 -18.80 7.03
C THR A 154 -1.50 -18.28 8.20
N ASP A 155 -2.31 -17.25 7.98
CA ASP A 155 -3.30 -16.81 8.96
C ASP A 155 -4.31 -17.96 9.26
N PRO A 156 -5.15 -17.81 10.30
CA PRO A 156 -6.17 -18.82 10.65
C PRO A 156 -7.18 -19.13 9.53
N GLU A 157 -7.29 -18.28 8.50
CA GLU A 157 -8.18 -18.43 7.35
C GLU A 157 -7.47 -19.06 6.12
N GLY A 158 -6.17 -19.34 6.23
CA GLY A 158 -5.36 -19.97 5.18
C GLY A 158 -4.69 -18.99 4.22
N GLY A 159 -4.75 -17.68 4.48
CA GLY A 159 -4.07 -16.64 3.71
C GLY A 159 -2.56 -16.57 4.01
N THR A 160 -1.74 -16.30 2.99
CA THR A 160 -0.29 -16.08 3.17
C THR A 160 -0.08 -14.79 3.95
N VAL A 161 0.59 -14.87 5.11
CA VAL A 161 0.96 -13.66 5.86
C VAL A 161 2.16 -13.01 5.19
N SER A 162 1.95 -11.91 4.48
CA SER A 162 3.03 -11.14 3.84
C SER A 162 4.00 -10.62 4.91
N SER A 163 5.29 -10.87 4.72
CA SER A 163 6.34 -10.23 5.51
C SER A 163 7.34 -9.54 4.58
N ASP A 164 7.57 -8.26 4.81
CA ASP A 164 8.57 -7.47 4.07
C ASP A 164 10.03 -7.88 4.41
N GLU A 165 10.20 -8.74 5.43
CA GLU A 165 11.51 -8.97 6.07
C GLU A 165 11.90 -10.47 6.18
N THR A 166 11.15 -11.40 5.58
CA THR A 166 11.56 -12.82 5.47
C THR A 166 12.33 -13.08 4.18
N MET A 167 13.51 -13.71 4.30
CA MET A 167 14.33 -14.14 3.17
C MET A 167 14.36 -15.68 3.12
N CYS A 168 14.13 -16.27 1.95
CA CYS A 168 14.41 -17.70 1.78
C CYS A 168 15.53 -17.86 0.75
N ILE A 169 16.17 -19.00 0.79
CA ILE A 169 17.09 -19.41 -0.25
C ILE A 169 16.56 -20.67 -0.91
N THR A 170 16.41 -20.61 -2.24
CA THR A 170 16.61 -21.77 -3.10
C THR A 170 18.11 -21.92 -3.41
N CYS A 171 18.60 -23.15 -3.28
CA CYS A 171 20.01 -23.48 -3.20
C CYS A 171 20.83 -23.21 -4.47
N LYS A 172 22.11 -22.90 -4.23
CA LYS A 172 23.33 -23.09 -5.04
C LYS A 172 23.43 -22.45 -6.44
N SER A 173 24.44 -21.57 -6.59
CA SER A 173 25.31 -21.63 -7.78
C SER A 173 26.12 -22.94 -7.75
N ASP A 174 26.62 -23.39 -8.90
CA ASP A 174 27.40 -24.64 -9.03
C ASP A 174 28.60 -24.74 -8.05
N ASP A 175 29.02 -23.61 -7.47
CA ASP A 175 30.25 -23.43 -6.68
C ASP A 175 30.07 -23.57 -5.15
N GLY A 176 28.84 -23.62 -4.61
CA GLY A 176 28.63 -23.85 -3.16
C GLY A 176 28.42 -22.62 -2.28
N GLU A 177 28.23 -21.45 -2.88
CA GLU A 177 27.90 -20.21 -2.18
C GLU A 177 26.38 -20.07 -1.92
N LEU A 178 26.01 -19.49 -0.77
CA LEU A 178 24.63 -19.14 -0.41
C LEU A 178 24.24 -17.81 -1.04
N PHE A 179 23.05 -17.74 -1.63
CA PHE A 179 22.51 -16.53 -2.24
C PHE A 179 21.14 -16.18 -1.64
N TRP A 180 21.08 -15.11 -0.85
CA TRP A 180 19.88 -14.71 -0.09
C TRP A 180 18.90 -13.94 -0.96
N THR A 181 17.67 -14.45 -1.12
CA THR A 181 16.62 -13.80 -1.90
C THR A 181 15.41 -13.47 -1.01
N PRO A 182 14.87 -12.26 -1.05
CA PRO A 182 13.63 -11.95 -0.35
C PRO A 182 12.47 -12.67 -1.03
N VAL A 183 11.79 -13.56 -0.31
CA VAL A 183 10.60 -14.26 -0.83
C VAL A 183 9.40 -14.16 0.09
N GLY A 184 9.52 -13.45 1.23
CA GLY A 184 8.47 -13.37 2.24
C GLY A 184 7.11 -12.91 1.68
N LYS A 185 7.12 -12.19 0.56
CA LYS A 185 5.92 -11.78 -0.19
C LYS A 185 5.26 -12.91 -0.97
N THR A 186 6.04 -13.89 -1.45
CA THR A 186 5.56 -15.01 -2.27
C THR A 186 5.18 -16.21 -1.41
N PHE A 187 6.00 -16.54 -0.42
CA PHE A 187 5.88 -17.77 0.37
C PHE A 187 5.57 -17.52 1.85
N GLY A 188 5.40 -16.27 2.30
CA GLY A 188 5.13 -15.98 3.71
C GLY A 188 6.37 -16.07 4.61
N ALA A 189 6.15 -15.98 5.92
CA ALA A 189 7.23 -15.96 6.91
C ALA A 189 7.83 -17.35 7.17
N ALA A 190 9.15 -17.45 7.29
CA ALA A 190 9.84 -18.69 7.64
C ALA A 190 9.36 -19.18 9.02
N ALA A 191 9.05 -20.47 9.15
CA ALA A 191 8.57 -21.06 10.40
C ALA A 191 9.72 -21.33 11.40
N VAL A 192 10.49 -20.29 11.71
CA VAL A 192 11.59 -20.28 12.69
C VAL A 192 11.20 -19.41 13.88
N THR A 193 11.63 -19.80 15.08
CA THR A 193 11.41 -19.07 16.33
C THR A 193 12.69 -19.01 17.16
N ALA A 194 12.74 -18.03 18.06
CA ALA A 194 13.80 -17.88 19.04
C ALA A 194 13.17 -17.73 20.43
N HIS A 195 13.66 -18.43 21.44
CA HIS A 195 13.25 -18.16 22.81
C HIS A 195 14.04 -16.97 23.35
N ILE A 196 13.32 -15.93 23.73
CA ILE A 196 13.85 -14.73 24.36
C ILE A 196 13.96 -14.98 25.86
N LYS A 197 15.18 -15.20 26.31
CA LYS A 197 15.54 -15.37 27.71
C LYS A 197 15.41 -14.06 28.49
N GLU A 198 15.74 -12.95 27.85
CA GLU A 198 15.72 -11.62 28.45
C GLU A 198 15.49 -10.55 27.38
N ARG A 199 14.38 -9.83 27.46
CA ARG A 199 14.19 -8.57 26.72
C ARG A 199 13.78 -7.48 27.67
N THR A 200 14.51 -6.38 27.61
CA THR A 200 14.12 -5.17 28.32
C THR A 200 13.09 -4.42 27.49
N VAL A 201 11.87 -4.31 28.00
CA VAL A 201 10.80 -3.53 27.37
C VAL A 201 10.36 -2.39 28.26
N GLU A 202 9.90 -1.32 27.62
CA GLU A 202 9.28 -0.21 28.32
C GLU A 202 7.82 -0.54 28.65
N GLU A 203 7.43 -0.35 29.90
CA GLU A 203 6.03 -0.42 30.27
C GLU A 203 5.27 0.82 29.80
N ASN A 204 4.02 0.66 29.37
CA ASN A 204 3.14 1.77 28.98
C ASN A 204 3.72 2.59 27.81
N SER A 205 4.46 1.94 26.91
CA SER A 205 5.11 2.55 25.77
C SER A 205 4.26 2.33 24.52
N VAL A 206 3.69 3.40 23.98
CA VAL A 206 2.95 3.40 22.71
C VAL A 206 3.48 4.53 21.82
N ALA A 207 3.89 4.17 20.62
CA ALA A 207 4.42 5.09 19.63
C ALA A 207 3.38 5.43 18.55
N LEU A 208 3.47 6.65 18.02
CA LEU A 208 2.91 7.00 16.71
C LEU A 208 3.94 6.58 15.66
N TYR A 209 3.56 5.77 14.67
CA TYR A 209 4.56 5.13 13.78
C TYR A 209 4.48 5.54 12.30
N GLU A 210 3.37 6.13 11.84
CA GLU A 210 3.24 6.61 10.46
C GLU A 210 2.67 8.03 10.40
N LYS A 211 3.21 8.82 9.47
CA LYS A 211 2.73 10.18 9.21
C LYS A 211 1.66 10.15 8.13
N THR A 212 0.54 10.78 8.42
CA THR A 212 -0.55 11.00 7.47
C THR A 212 -0.70 12.50 7.20
N GLU A 213 -0.84 12.88 5.94
CA GLU A 213 -1.28 14.21 5.55
C GLU A 213 -2.79 14.20 5.30
N TYR A 214 -3.52 15.15 5.89
CA TYR A 214 -4.95 15.28 5.73
C TYR A 214 -5.28 16.46 4.82
N VAL A 215 -6.24 16.28 3.92
CA VAL A 215 -6.76 17.35 3.06
C VAL A 215 -8.25 17.52 3.34
N LYS A 216 -8.67 18.73 3.71
CA LYS A 216 -10.05 19.04 4.11
C LYS A 216 -10.52 20.37 3.56
N LYS A 217 -11.84 20.59 3.57
CA LYS A 217 -12.38 21.92 3.26
C LYS A 217 -12.21 22.85 4.47
N THR A 218 -12.03 24.14 4.24
CA THR A 218 -12.01 25.15 5.30
C THR A 218 -13.29 25.07 6.14
N GLY A 219 -13.15 24.98 7.46
CA GLY A 219 -14.26 24.93 8.41
C GLY A 219 -15.05 23.61 8.41
N GLU A 220 -14.59 22.56 7.73
CA GLU A 220 -15.21 21.24 7.75
C GLU A 220 -15.35 20.71 9.19
N LYS A 221 -16.54 20.21 9.53
CA LYS A 221 -16.88 19.80 10.89
C LYS A 221 -16.82 18.30 11.06
N ASN A 222 -16.28 17.86 12.19
CA ASN A 222 -16.20 16.45 12.57
C ASN A 222 -15.58 15.53 11.49
N PHE A 223 -14.54 16.00 10.80
CA PHE A 223 -13.86 15.12 9.85
C PHE A 223 -13.12 14.01 10.61
N GLU A 224 -13.12 12.81 10.05
CA GLU A 224 -12.44 11.65 10.63
C GLU A 224 -10.93 11.69 10.35
N TYR A 225 -10.15 11.35 11.37
CA TYR A 225 -8.72 11.13 11.28
C TYR A 225 -8.37 9.74 11.84
N ILE A 226 -7.29 9.16 11.31
CA ILE A 226 -6.80 7.83 11.68
C ILE A 226 -5.32 7.96 12.04
N LEU A 227 -4.96 7.64 13.29
CA LEU A 227 -3.58 7.69 13.76
C LEU A 227 -3.05 6.27 13.98
N PRO A 228 -2.12 5.80 13.13
CA PRO A 228 -1.47 4.51 13.34
C PRO A 228 -0.61 4.54 14.61
N VAL A 229 -0.83 3.56 15.48
CA VAL A 229 -0.11 3.39 16.75
C VAL A 229 0.52 1.99 16.85
N LYS A 230 1.70 1.92 17.49
CA LYS A 230 2.42 0.68 17.78
C LYS A 230 2.55 0.52 19.29
N ASN A 231 2.09 -0.60 19.82
CA ASN A 231 2.31 -0.97 21.21
C ASN A 231 3.74 -1.47 21.33
N LEU A 232 4.57 -0.84 22.17
CA LEU A 232 5.95 -1.28 22.42
C LEU A 232 6.08 -2.03 23.75
N SER A 233 4.97 -2.22 24.46
CA SER A 233 4.90 -2.91 25.75
C SER A 233 4.57 -4.40 25.57
N ALA A 234 5.02 -5.22 26.52
CA ALA A 234 4.69 -6.66 26.60
C ALA A 234 3.30 -6.97 27.19
N LYS A 235 2.45 -5.95 27.34
CA LYS A 235 1.09 -6.12 27.86
C LYS A 235 0.06 -5.59 26.87
N GLU A 236 -1.12 -6.18 26.92
CA GLU A 236 -2.28 -5.64 26.22
C GLU A 236 -2.68 -4.29 26.81
N ILE A 237 -3.15 -3.40 25.93
CA ILE A 237 -3.58 -2.04 26.26
C ILE A 237 -5.07 -1.90 25.97
N LYS A 238 -5.81 -1.20 26.84
CA LYS A 238 -7.27 -1.01 26.71
C LYS A 238 -7.63 0.39 26.26
N SER A 239 -6.86 1.39 26.67
CA SER A 239 -7.13 2.78 26.30
C SER A 239 -5.88 3.64 26.20
N LEU A 240 -6.02 4.73 25.43
CA LEU A 240 -5.03 5.78 25.28
C LEU A 240 -5.67 7.13 25.62
N THR A 241 -4.94 7.98 26.31
CA THR A 241 -5.23 9.42 26.38
C THR A 241 -4.23 10.14 25.50
N TYR A 242 -4.71 11.06 24.67
CA TYR A 242 -3.88 11.81 23.74
C TYR A 242 -4.41 13.22 23.57
N THR A 243 -3.54 14.11 23.12
CA THR A 243 -3.88 15.51 22.84
C THR A 243 -3.66 15.84 21.38
N ILE A 244 -4.50 16.74 20.85
CA ILE A 244 -4.34 17.35 19.54
C ILE A 244 -4.28 18.87 19.70
N ASN A 245 -3.31 19.49 19.03
CA ASN A 245 -3.16 20.94 18.95
C ASN A 245 -2.94 21.35 17.48
N ILE A 246 -3.76 22.26 16.98
CA ILE A 246 -3.64 22.81 15.62
C ILE A 246 -3.07 24.23 15.71
N ASP A 247 -1.95 24.48 15.02
CA ASP A 247 -1.27 25.79 14.91
C ASP A 247 -0.96 26.49 16.24
N GLY A 248 -0.68 25.73 17.31
CA GLY A 248 -0.42 26.31 18.63
C GLY A 248 -1.68 26.88 19.30
N GLY A 249 -2.87 26.54 18.80
CA GLY A 249 -4.16 26.92 19.36
C GLY A 249 -4.50 26.20 20.67
N GLU A 250 -5.78 25.97 20.92
CA GLU A 250 -6.23 25.20 22.08
C GLU A 250 -5.83 23.73 21.95
N THR A 251 -5.15 23.19 22.97
CA THR A 251 -4.86 21.76 23.06
C THR A 251 -6.08 21.04 23.60
N LYS A 252 -6.63 20.12 22.80
CA LYS A 252 -7.77 19.29 23.17
C LYS A 252 -7.30 17.91 23.59
N GLU A 253 -7.82 17.42 24.72
CA GLU A 253 -7.55 16.08 25.23
C GLU A 253 -8.67 15.11 24.83
N TYR A 254 -8.28 13.91 24.43
CA TYR A 254 -9.15 12.84 23.98
C TYR A 254 -8.79 11.54 24.71
N THR A 255 -9.77 10.65 24.84
CA THR A 255 -9.54 9.28 25.29
C THR A 255 -10.09 8.33 24.23
N TYR A 256 -9.26 7.39 23.80
CA TYR A 256 -9.65 6.32 22.89
C TYR A 256 -9.66 4.99 23.66
N THR A 257 -10.77 4.26 23.56
CA THR A 257 -10.91 2.92 24.15
C THR A 257 -11.00 1.93 23.01
N PHE A 258 -10.08 0.97 22.96
CA PHE A 258 -10.11 -0.05 21.92
C PHE A 258 -11.29 -1.00 22.13
N GLN A 259 -11.99 -1.35 21.06
CA GLN A 259 -13.06 -2.36 21.10
C GLN A 259 -12.52 -3.74 21.49
N TYR A 260 -11.33 -4.07 20.97
CA TYR A 260 -10.57 -5.27 21.30
C TYR A 260 -9.24 -4.86 21.93
N PRO A 261 -8.72 -5.60 22.93
CA PRO A 261 -7.44 -5.26 23.56
C PRO A 261 -6.33 -5.06 22.53
N PHE A 262 -5.66 -3.92 22.59
CA PHE A 262 -4.52 -3.60 21.73
C PHE A 262 -3.35 -4.49 22.15
N LYS A 263 -3.05 -5.48 21.31
CA LYS A 263 -2.10 -6.57 21.60
C LYS A 263 -0.70 -6.06 21.93
N ALA A 264 -0.01 -6.79 22.80
CA ALA A 264 1.41 -6.57 23.07
C ALA A 264 2.19 -6.58 21.76
N PHE A 265 3.11 -5.64 21.58
CA PHE A 265 3.91 -5.50 20.35
C PHE A 265 3.13 -5.32 19.04
N GLY A 266 1.81 -5.15 19.11
CA GLY A 266 0.94 -5.07 17.94
C GLY A 266 0.85 -3.68 17.32
N LEU A 267 0.17 -3.63 16.17
CA LEU A 267 -0.28 -2.40 15.51
C LEU A 267 -1.77 -2.20 15.70
N SER A 268 -2.19 -0.94 15.79
CA SER A 268 -3.60 -0.54 15.81
C SER A 268 -3.72 0.89 15.31
N SER A 269 -4.93 1.44 15.30
CA SER A 269 -5.19 2.82 14.93
C SER A 269 -6.15 3.47 15.91
N ILE A 270 -5.89 4.74 16.24
CA ILE A 270 -6.86 5.62 16.89
C ILE A 270 -7.72 6.22 15.78
N VAL A 271 -9.04 6.11 15.91
CA VAL A 271 -10.00 6.79 15.02
C VAL A 271 -10.73 7.85 15.84
N GLY A 272 -10.78 9.07 15.34
CA GLY A 272 -11.46 10.18 16.02
C GLY A 272 -11.94 11.22 15.03
N THR A 273 -12.61 12.25 15.55
CA THR A 273 -13.09 13.38 14.74
C THR A 273 -12.62 14.73 15.30
N ILE A 274 -12.29 15.65 14.40
CA ILE A 274 -11.97 17.05 14.71
C ILE A 274 -12.58 18.00 13.67
N ASP A 275 -12.56 19.29 13.99
CA ASP A 275 -12.91 20.34 13.03
C ASP A 275 -11.66 20.82 12.29
N ALA A 276 -11.81 21.11 11.00
CA ALA A 276 -10.79 21.78 10.21
C ALA A 276 -10.76 23.29 10.52
N PRO A 277 -9.58 23.94 10.43
CA PRO A 277 -9.46 25.40 10.49
C PRO A 277 -10.35 26.12 9.48
N ASP A 278 -10.82 27.32 9.84
CA ASP A 278 -11.63 28.18 8.95
C ASP A 278 -10.79 28.93 7.90
N THR A 279 -9.47 28.82 7.98
CA THR A 279 -8.50 29.38 7.02
C THR A 279 -7.99 28.29 6.10
N ASP A 280 -7.70 28.64 4.86
CA ASP A 280 -7.01 27.78 3.90
C ASP A 280 -5.49 27.82 4.09
N GLY A 281 -4.81 26.75 3.68
CA GLY A 281 -3.35 26.63 3.74
C GLY A 281 -2.87 25.38 4.47
N CYS A 282 -1.59 25.41 4.86
CA CYS A 282 -0.94 24.34 5.61
C CYS A 282 -1.04 24.59 7.12
N HIS A 283 -1.60 23.62 7.85
CA HIS A 283 -1.79 23.66 9.28
C HIS A 283 -0.99 22.56 9.98
N ALA A 284 -0.32 22.92 11.06
CA ALA A 284 0.43 22.00 11.90
C ALA A 284 -0.51 21.32 12.89
N MET A 285 -0.78 20.03 12.70
CA MET A 285 -1.54 19.22 13.65
C MET A 285 -0.56 18.42 14.53
N ASN A 286 -0.33 18.88 15.75
CA ASN A 286 0.53 18.21 16.72
C ASN A 286 -0.30 17.22 17.54
N VAL A 287 0.14 15.97 17.58
CA VAL A 287 -0.48 14.89 18.34
C VAL A 287 0.50 14.40 19.39
N GLU A 288 0.03 14.12 20.60
CA GLU A 288 0.81 13.47 21.66
C GLU A 288 -0.04 12.45 22.40
N ILE A 289 0.40 11.20 22.48
CA ILE A 289 -0.17 10.17 23.34
C ILE A 289 0.40 10.37 24.74
N THR A 290 -0.39 10.96 25.63
CA THR A 290 0.05 11.33 26.97
C THR A 290 -0.01 10.17 27.95
N LYS A 291 -1.02 9.29 27.83
CA LYS A 291 -1.22 8.15 28.75
C LYS A 291 -1.62 6.86 28.04
N VAL A 292 -1.20 5.75 28.63
CA VAL A 292 -1.56 4.38 28.28
C VAL A 292 -2.23 3.74 29.50
N ASP A 293 -3.47 3.30 29.37
CA ASP A 293 -4.30 2.79 30.47
C ASP A 293 -4.32 3.71 31.71
N GLY A 294 -4.28 5.03 31.48
CA GLY A 294 -4.30 6.06 32.53
C GLY A 294 -2.94 6.35 33.21
N VAL A 295 -1.87 5.66 32.82
CA VAL A 295 -0.49 5.90 33.28
C VAL A 295 0.30 6.63 32.20
N ASP A 296 1.27 7.46 32.57
CA ASP A 296 2.07 8.23 31.61
C ASP A 296 2.72 7.34 30.55
N ASN A 297 2.65 7.79 29.30
CA ASN A 297 3.28 7.09 28.18
C ASN A 297 4.80 7.29 28.22
N THR A 298 5.52 6.18 28.22
CA THR A 298 6.99 6.14 28.34
C THR A 298 7.71 6.22 26.99
N SER A 299 7.00 6.04 25.87
CA SER A 299 7.60 6.06 24.54
C SER A 299 8.23 7.41 24.19
N ASP A 300 9.45 7.39 23.64
CA ASP A 300 10.08 8.58 23.05
C ASP A 300 9.39 9.03 21.76
N ALA A 301 8.68 8.13 21.07
CA ALA A 301 7.93 8.38 19.84
C ALA A 301 6.43 8.62 20.09
N LYS A 302 6.08 9.11 21.29
CA LYS A 302 4.68 9.39 21.67
C LYS A 302 4.06 10.63 21.03
N ASN A 303 4.87 11.47 20.37
CA ASN A 303 4.41 12.69 19.73
C ASN A 303 4.73 12.71 18.23
N MET A 304 3.88 13.36 17.45
CA MET A 304 4.03 13.49 16.01
C MET A 304 3.43 14.80 15.52
N LYS A 305 4.11 15.44 14.57
CA LYS A 305 3.58 16.58 13.82
C LYS A 305 3.08 16.11 12.46
N LEU A 306 1.78 16.23 12.25
CA LEU A 306 1.07 15.92 11.00
C LEU A 306 0.79 17.20 10.22
N MET A 307 0.58 17.05 8.91
CA MET A 307 0.16 18.14 8.04
C MET A 307 -1.34 18.05 7.81
N LEU A 308 -2.06 19.13 8.08
CA LEU A 308 -3.47 19.32 7.70
C LEU A 308 -3.54 20.44 6.67
N VAL A 309 -3.82 20.10 5.42
CA VAL A 309 -4.08 21.05 4.34
C VAL A 309 -5.58 21.36 4.32
N THR A 310 -5.92 22.64 4.30
CA THR A 310 -7.29 23.11 4.10
C THR A 310 -7.40 23.90 2.81
N VAL A 311 -8.46 23.61 2.05
CA VAL A 311 -8.79 24.31 0.79
C VAL A 311 -10.20 24.89 0.88
N PRO A 312 -10.48 26.05 0.25
CA PRO A 312 -11.80 26.67 0.33
C PRO A 312 -12.90 25.84 -0.36
N GLU A 313 -12.52 25.04 -1.35
CA GLU A 313 -13.39 24.10 -2.05
C GLU A 313 -12.56 22.92 -2.58
N SER A 314 -13.23 21.84 -2.97
CA SER A 314 -12.58 20.72 -3.63
C SER A 314 -12.48 20.98 -5.13
N ALA A 315 -11.34 20.69 -5.72
CA ALA A 315 -11.23 20.55 -7.17
C ALA A 315 -12.17 19.43 -7.67
N PRO A 316 -12.71 19.55 -8.91
CA PRO A 316 -13.36 18.42 -9.57
C PRO A 316 -12.38 17.25 -9.69
N ARG A 317 -12.77 16.09 -9.17
CA ARG A 317 -11.93 14.90 -9.13
C ARG A 317 -12.17 14.01 -10.33
N TYR A 318 -11.08 13.50 -10.89
CA TYR A 318 -11.05 12.41 -11.84
C TYR A 318 -10.30 11.27 -11.19
N THR A 319 -11.01 10.19 -10.91
CA THR A 319 -10.53 9.06 -10.14
C THR A 319 -9.81 8.09 -11.07
N ILE A 320 -8.57 7.76 -10.72
CA ILE A 320 -7.83 6.66 -11.33
C ILE A 320 -8.38 5.34 -10.81
N VAL A 321 -8.61 4.41 -11.74
CA VAL A 321 -8.98 3.02 -11.47
C VAL A 321 -7.89 2.14 -12.06
N GLU A 322 -6.98 1.68 -11.23
CA GLU A 322 -5.97 0.69 -11.61
C GLU A 322 -6.64 -0.68 -11.58
N SER A 323 -6.88 -1.26 -12.75
CA SER A 323 -7.50 -2.57 -12.92
C SER A 323 -6.42 -3.63 -13.05
N PHE A 324 -6.12 -4.33 -11.94
CA PHE A 324 -5.08 -5.36 -11.92
C PHE A 324 -5.61 -6.66 -12.51
N ARG A 325 -4.96 -7.13 -13.58
CA ARG A 325 -5.46 -8.19 -14.44
C ARG A 325 -4.42 -9.27 -14.73
N ASN A 326 -4.92 -10.44 -15.11
CA ASN A 326 -4.12 -11.46 -15.79
C ASN A 326 -5.02 -12.21 -16.79
N ALA A 327 -4.67 -12.13 -18.07
CA ALA A 327 -5.43 -12.73 -19.16
C ALA A 327 -5.48 -14.26 -19.08
N SER A 328 -4.51 -14.90 -18.43
CA SER A 328 -4.44 -16.36 -18.27
C SER A 328 -5.17 -16.91 -17.04
N LYS A 329 -5.79 -16.07 -16.19
CA LYS A 329 -6.37 -16.47 -14.89
C LYS A 329 -7.90 -16.52 -14.84
N GLY A 330 -8.60 -16.36 -15.95
CA GLY A 330 -10.05 -16.55 -16.02
C GLY A 330 -10.91 -15.42 -15.47
N MET A 331 -10.35 -14.55 -14.61
CA MET A 331 -11.08 -13.45 -13.96
C MET A 331 -11.14 -12.14 -14.75
N MET A 332 -10.41 -12.05 -15.88
CA MET A 332 -10.41 -10.85 -16.72
C MET A 332 -11.81 -10.36 -17.15
N PRO A 333 -12.81 -11.23 -17.44
CA PRO A 333 -14.19 -10.79 -17.66
C PRO A 333 -14.80 -9.99 -16.51
N LEU A 334 -14.48 -10.32 -15.25
CA LEU A 334 -14.96 -9.59 -14.07
C LEU A 334 -14.44 -8.14 -14.08
N ASN A 335 -13.14 -7.97 -14.35
CA ASN A 335 -12.54 -6.65 -14.56
C ASN A 335 -13.21 -5.90 -15.71
N ILE A 336 -13.40 -6.55 -16.87
CA ILE A 336 -14.00 -5.92 -18.06
C ILE A 336 -15.43 -5.43 -17.74
N VAL A 337 -16.25 -6.26 -17.09
CA VAL A 337 -17.61 -5.86 -16.69
C VAL A 337 -17.55 -4.69 -15.70
N GLY A 338 -16.72 -4.78 -14.66
CA GLY A 338 -16.55 -3.70 -13.68
C GLY A 338 -16.11 -2.38 -14.31
N GLU A 339 -15.17 -2.42 -15.24
CA GLU A 339 -14.68 -1.25 -15.99
C GLU A 339 -15.79 -0.61 -16.82
N ARG A 340 -16.57 -1.43 -17.54
CA ARG A 340 -17.73 -0.97 -18.33
C ARG A 340 -18.78 -0.33 -17.44
N LYS A 341 -19.11 -0.91 -16.28
CA LYS A 341 -20.07 -0.35 -15.32
C LYS A 341 -19.60 0.99 -14.75
N LEU A 342 -18.31 1.11 -14.41
CA LEU A 342 -17.74 2.39 -13.96
C LEU A 342 -17.81 3.46 -15.06
N LYS A 343 -17.49 3.10 -16.31
CA LYS A 343 -17.64 4.02 -17.45
C LYS A 343 -19.09 4.40 -17.73
N GLU A 344 -20.03 3.46 -17.62
CA GLU A 344 -21.47 3.72 -17.78
C GLU A 344 -21.97 4.73 -16.74
N LEU A 345 -21.57 4.56 -15.48
CA LEU A 345 -22.06 5.38 -14.36
C LEU A 345 -21.35 6.74 -14.26
N TYR A 346 -20.05 6.79 -14.53
CA TYR A 346 -19.20 7.93 -14.21
C TYR A 346 -18.53 8.60 -15.42
N GLY A 347 -18.59 7.96 -16.60
CA GLY A 347 -18.01 8.47 -17.83
C GLY A 347 -16.52 8.80 -17.68
N ASP A 348 -16.15 10.02 -18.05
CA ASP A 348 -14.77 10.48 -18.03
C ASP A 348 -14.19 10.65 -16.62
N LYS A 349 -15.03 10.70 -15.57
CA LYS A 349 -14.53 10.77 -14.19
C LYS A 349 -13.80 9.51 -13.76
N ALA A 350 -14.10 8.36 -14.37
CA ALA A 350 -13.39 7.11 -14.13
C ALA A 350 -12.28 6.95 -15.19
N ILE A 351 -11.04 7.25 -14.83
CA ILE A 351 -9.87 7.06 -15.69
C ILE A 351 -9.27 5.69 -15.39
N ILE A 352 -9.46 4.75 -16.29
CA ILE A 352 -9.11 3.34 -16.07
C ILE A 352 -7.73 3.05 -16.67
N LEU A 353 -6.89 2.34 -15.91
CA LEU A 353 -5.59 1.81 -16.31
C LEU A 353 -5.60 0.28 -16.18
N GLY A 354 -5.53 -0.42 -17.31
CA GLY A 354 -5.43 -1.87 -17.39
C GLY A 354 -4.02 -2.35 -17.10
N ALA A 355 -3.83 -2.92 -15.92
CA ALA A 355 -2.54 -3.26 -15.34
C ALA A 355 -2.35 -4.78 -15.32
N ASN A 356 -1.86 -5.33 -16.42
CA ASN A 356 -1.61 -6.76 -16.54
C ASN A 356 -0.28 -7.17 -15.90
N SER A 357 -0.26 -8.36 -15.29
CA SER A 357 0.96 -8.96 -14.75
C SER A 357 1.00 -10.46 -14.95
N GLY A 358 2.20 -10.98 -15.26
CA GLY A 358 2.41 -12.41 -15.47
C GLY A 358 1.79 -12.97 -16.76
N ASP A 359 1.50 -12.12 -17.74
CA ASP A 359 1.00 -12.50 -19.06
C ASP A 359 1.65 -11.66 -20.19
N TYR A 360 1.21 -11.87 -21.43
CA TYR A 360 1.74 -11.18 -22.61
C TYR A 360 1.43 -9.68 -22.65
N PHE A 361 0.34 -9.24 -22.02
CA PHE A 361 -0.08 -7.84 -22.02
C PHE A 361 0.63 -7.01 -20.94
N LYS A 362 1.51 -7.62 -20.15
CA LYS A 362 2.27 -6.91 -19.12
C LYS A 362 3.01 -5.70 -19.71
N CYS A 363 2.93 -4.58 -19.01
CA CYS A 363 3.82 -3.44 -19.21
C CYS A 363 4.94 -3.52 -18.17
N ASP A 364 6.19 -3.71 -18.61
CA ASP A 364 7.32 -3.93 -17.70
C ASP A 364 7.55 -2.74 -16.77
N ASP A 365 7.43 -1.51 -17.29
CA ASP A 365 7.58 -0.28 -16.50
C ASP A 365 6.48 -0.11 -15.43
N TYR A 366 5.33 -0.77 -15.61
CA TYR A 366 4.20 -0.68 -14.67
C TYR A 366 4.26 -1.75 -13.56
N GLN A 367 5.16 -2.73 -13.65
CA GLN A 367 5.10 -3.90 -12.77
C GLN A 367 5.38 -3.57 -11.30
N ASP A 368 6.16 -2.54 -11.00
CA ASP A 368 6.40 -2.13 -9.61
C ASP A 368 5.16 -1.51 -8.98
N VAL A 369 4.35 -0.78 -9.77
CA VAL A 369 3.02 -0.30 -9.33
C VAL A 369 2.12 -1.48 -9.03
N VAL A 370 2.05 -2.47 -9.93
CA VAL A 370 1.28 -3.70 -9.69
C VAL A 370 1.74 -4.33 -8.38
N ARG A 371 3.03 -4.64 -8.23
CA ARG A 371 3.58 -5.30 -7.03
C ARG A 371 3.28 -4.56 -5.74
N LYS A 372 3.25 -3.22 -5.77
CA LYS A 372 2.96 -2.39 -4.59
C LYS A 372 1.49 -2.42 -4.20
N TYR A 373 0.55 -2.43 -5.17
CA TYR A 373 -0.87 -2.17 -4.91
C TYR A 373 -1.83 -3.33 -5.25
N TYR A 374 -1.34 -4.46 -5.78
CA TYR A 374 -2.20 -5.60 -6.14
C TYR A 374 -2.60 -6.52 -4.96
N TYR A 375 -2.03 -6.33 -3.76
CA TYR A 375 -2.33 -7.07 -2.52
C TYR A 375 -2.59 -8.58 -2.72
N ASN A 376 -1.65 -9.28 -3.37
CA ASN A 376 -1.70 -10.73 -3.64
C ASN A 376 -2.90 -11.25 -4.45
N ASN A 377 -3.70 -10.37 -5.06
CA ASN A 377 -4.86 -10.77 -5.85
C ASN A 377 -4.93 -10.02 -7.18
N LEU A 378 -4.45 -10.69 -8.25
CA LEU A 378 -4.70 -10.24 -9.62
C LEU A 378 -6.16 -10.53 -9.97
N GLY A 379 -6.92 -9.48 -10.25
CA GLY A 379 -8.38 -9.55 -10.41
C GLY A 379 -9.13 -8.41 -9.73
N ASN A 380 -8.45 -7.54 -8.99
CA ASN A 380 -9.05 -6.45 -8.22
C ASN A 380 -8.80 -5.06 -8.85
N PHE A 381 -9.58 -4.08 -8.41
CA PHE A 381 -9.35 -2.65 -8.65
C PHE A 381 -8.59 -2.01 -7.48
N CYS A 382 -7.85 -0.96 -7.81
CA CYS A 382 -7.39 0.03 -6.85
C CYS A 382 -7.81 1.44 -7.29
N PHE A 383 -8.46 2.18 -6.40
CA PHE A 383 -8.89 3.55 -6.66
C PHE A 383 -7.90 4.53 -6.04
N ASP A 384 -7.35 5.41 -6.89
CA ASP A 384 -6.41 6.49 -6.53
C ASP A 384 -5.24 6.06 -5.63
N ARG A 385 -4.85 4.77 -5.65
CA ARG A 385 -3.86 4.19 -4.71
C ARG A 385 -4.20 4.40 -3.23
N ALA A 386 -5.46 4.70 -2.93
CA ALA A 386 -5.99 4.90 -1.58
C ALA A 386 -6.90 3.76 -1.13
N LEU A 387 -7.63 3.16 -2.06
CA LEU A 387 -8.46 1.98 -1.81
C LEU A 387 -8.01 0.81 -2.68
N PRO A 388 -7.07 -0.01 -2.21
CA PRO A 388 -6.67 -1.22 -2.91
C PRO A 388 -7.65 -2.37 -2.69
N ALA A 389 -7.45 -3.45 -3.45
CA ALA A 389 -8.12 -4.74 -3.27
C ALA A 389 -9.66 -4.73 -3.36
N ILE A 390 -10.23 -3.88 -4.22
CA ILE A 390 -11.67 -3.81 -4.43
C ILE A 390 -12.09 -4.83 -5.50
N ASP A 391 -13.13 -5.63 -5.26
CA ASP A 391 -13.67 -6.50 -6.32
C ASP A 391 -14.23 -5.63 -7.46
N PRO A 392 -13.96 -5.95 -8.74
CA PRO A 392 -14.42 -5.14 -9.86
C PRO A 392 -15.93 -4.98 -9.96
N TYR A 393 -16.70 -5.92 -9.40
CA TYR A 393 -18.16 -5.92 -9.47
C TYR A 393 -18.82 -5.78 -8.09
N ARG A 394 -18.36 -6.53 -7.09
CA ARG A 394 -18.94 -6.61 -5.74
C ARG A 394 -18.37 -5.60 -4.75
N GLY A 395 -17.46 -4.72 -5.16
CA GLY A 395 -16.86 -3.74 -4.26
C GLY A 395 -16.29 -4.38 -2.98
N TYR A 396 -16.73 -3.88 -1.82
CA TYR A 396 -16.37 -4.42 -0.49
C TYR A 396 -17.19 -5.63 -0.05
N HIS A 397 -18.28 -5.96 -0.75
CA HIS A 397 -19.25 -6.98 -0.36
C HIS A 397 -18.82 -8.40 -0.77
N LEU A 398 -17.52 -8.61 -1.04
CA LEU A 398 -16.95 -9.92 -1.35
C LEU A 398 -17.24 -11.00 -0.28
N TYR A 399 -17.43 -10.57 0.97
CA TYR A 399 -17.54 -11.45 2.13
C TYR A 399 -18.98 -11.64 2.61
N ASP A 400 -19.94 -10.90 2.05
CA ASP A 400 -21.36 -11.00 2.39
C ASP A 400 -22.04 -11.94 1.38
N ASP A 401 -22.34 -13.16 1.81
CA ASP A 401 -23.04 -14.22 1.07
C ASP A 401 -22.58 -14.41 -0.40
N GLN A 402 -21.60 -15.31 -0.61
CA GLN A 402 -20.98 -15.62 -1.91
C GLN A 402 -21.95 -16.00 -3.04
N SER A 403 -23.24 -16.19 -2.75
CA SER A 403 -24.24 -16.65 -3.71
C SER A 403 -24.88 -15.54 -4.56
N GLU A 404 -24.86 -14.27 -4.15
CA GLU A 404 -25.44 -13.16 -4.94
C GLU A 404 -24.36 -12.26 -5.59
N MET A 405 -24.47 -12.04 -6.90
CA MET A 405 -23.63 -11.10 -7.66
C MET A 405 -24.36 -9.76 -7.74
N VAL A 406 -24.16 -8.89 -6.73
CA VAL A 406 -24.71 -7.53 -6.72
C VAL A 406 -23.62 -6.52 -7.06
N TYR A 407 -23.90 -5.62 -8.00
CA TYR A 407 -22.98 -4.56 -8.34
C TYR A 407 -22.93 -3.51 -7.22
N SER A 408 -21.76 -3.30 -6.64
CA SER A 408 -21.54 -2.36 -5.52
C SER A 408 -20.16 -1.68 -5.57
N THR A 409 -19.37 -1.89 -6.62
CA THR A 409 -18.11 -1.17 -6.86
C THR A 409 -18.28 0.35 -6.88
N ASN A 410 -19.46 0.84 -7.25
CA ASN A 410 -19.79 2.27 -7.20
C ASN A 410 -19.65 2.87 -5.80
N GLU A 411 -19.85 2.11 -4.72
CA GLU A 411 -19.72 2.63 -3.35
C GLU A 411 -18.28 3.04 -3.05
N ALA A 412 -17.31 2.22 -3.44
CA ALA A 412 -15.89 2.53 -3.31
C ALA A 412 -15.49 3.72 -4.19
N PHE A 413 -16.02 3.78 -5.42
CA PHE A 413 -15.80 4.90 -6.33
C PHE A 413 -16.36 6.21 -5.77
N ASP A 414 -17.61 6.20 -5.29
CA ASP A 414 -18.28 7.36 -4.71
C ASP A 414 -17.55 7.87 -3.47
N PHE A 415 -17.05 6.95 -2.62
CA PHE A 415 -16.24 7.30 -1.46
C PHE A 415 -14.97 8.07 -1.85
N ILE A 416 -14.16 7.52 -2.78
CA ILE A 416 -12.94 8.18 -3.26
C ILE A 416 -13.27 9.49 -3.97
N ASN A 417 -14.30 9.49 -4.80
CA ASN A 417 -14.71 10.66 -5.56
C ASN A 417 -15.25 11.80 -4.65
N ALA A 418 -15.68 11.49 -3.42
CA ALA A 418 -16.11 12.46 -2.42
C ALA A 418 -14.95 13.06 -1.60
N LEU A 419 -13.75 12.46 -1.64
CA LEU A 419 -12.58 13.00 -0.96
C LEU A 419 -12.19 14.37 -1.54
N VAL A 420 -11.72 15.26 -0.67
CA VAL A 420 -11.26 16.59 -1.08
C VAL A 420 -10.03 16.44 -1.96
N SER A 421 -10.06 17.07 -3.13
CA SER A 421 -8.91 17.21 -4.01
C SER A 421 -8.40 18.65 -3.93
N GLU A 422 -7.15 18.82 -3.50
CA GLU A 422 -6.52 20.11 -3.29
C GLU A 422 -5.97 20.76 -4.57
N ALA A 423 -6.03 20.04 -5.70
CA ALA A 423 -5.47 20.51 -6.96
C ALA A 423 -6.24 19.99 -8.18
N THR A 424 -6.15 20.74 -9.27
CA THR A 424 -6.61 20.32 -10.59
C THR A 424 -5.43 19.88 -11.45
N VAL A 425 -5.69 18.90 -12.31
CA VAL A 425 -4.75 18.46 -13.35
C VAL A 425 -5.43 18.66 -14.70
N GLY A 426 -4.67 19.14 -15.68
CA GLY A 426 -5.07 19.16 -17.07
C GLY A 426 -3.93 18.68 -17.95
N ILE A 427 -4.27 18.05 -19.06
CA ILE A 427 -3.29 17.51 -20.00
C ILE A 427 -3.64 17.92 -21.43
N ASP A 428 -2.62 18.37 -22.15
CA ASP A 428 -2.65 18.61 -23.59
C ASP A 428 -1.52 17.79 -24.20
N ALA A 429 -1.83 16.98 -25.21
CA ALA A 429 -0.86 16.13 -25.87
C ALA A 429 -1.11 16.06 -27.37
N ARG A 430 -0.02 16.01 -28.13
CA ARG A 430 -0.06 15.92 -29.59
C ARG A 430 1.10 15.09 -30.11
N TRP A 431 0.93 14.56 -31.32
CA TRP A 431 2.03 13.94 -32.05
C TRP A 431 3.15 14.96 -32.28
N HIS A 432 4.38 14.58 -31.94
CA HIS A 432 5.58 15.37 -32.19
C HIS A 432 5.89 15.45 -33.68
N ASP A 433 5.66 14.33 -34.39
CA ASP A 433 6.00 14.13 -35.79
C ASP A 433 4.87 13.39 -36.55
N SER A 434 4.94 13.41 -37.89
CA SER A 434 3.95 12.76 -38.75
C SER A 434 3.99 11.23 -38.71
N GLU A 435 5.14 10.65 -38.34
CA GLU A 435 5.31 9.20 -38.19
C GLU A 435 4.71 8.70 -36.86
N CYS A 436 4.26 9.64 -36.02
CA CYS A 436 3.72 9.40 -34.69
C CYS A 436 4.74 8.62 -33.83
N SER A 437 6.02 8.98 -33.92
CA SER A 437 7.12 8.31 -33.21
C SER A 437 7.33 8.85 -31.79
N ALA A 438 6.87 10.08 -31.52
CA ALA A 438 6.89 10.68 -30.19
C ALA A 438 5.66 11.56 -29.93
N ILE A 439 5.41 11.85 -28.66
CA ILE A 439 4.30 12.70 -28.18
C ILE A 439 4.87 13.92 -27.47
N ASP A 440 4.49 15.13 -27.89
CA ASP A 440 4.67 16.33 -27.08
C ASP A 440 3.53 16.42 -26.07
N VAL A 441 3.85 16.55 -24.79
CA VAL A 441 2.89 16.67 -23.69
C VAL A 441 3.12 17.95 -22.90
N ASN A 442 2.02 18.59 -22.51
CA ASN A 442 1.97 19.65 -21.52
C ASN A 442 0.96 19.28 -20.43
N VAL A 443 1.41 19.20 -19.19
CA VAL A 443 0.54 18.99 -18.02
C VAL A 443 0.48 20.28 -17.22
N ALA A 444 -0.73 20.76 -16.96
CA ALA A 444 -0.98 21.92 -16.11
C ALA A 444 -1.56 21.48 -14.76
N THR A 445 -0.94 21.92 -13.67
CA THR A 445 -1.40 21.64 -12.30
C THR A 445 -1.69 22.95 -11.59
N THR A 446 -2.86 23.08 -10.97
CA THR A 446 -3.24 24.27 -10.19
C THR A 446 -3.72 23.86 -8.80
N PHE A 447 -2.99 24.29 -7.77
CA PHE A 447 -3.33 24.02 -6.36
C PHE A 447 -4.25 25.11 -5.80
N LEU A 448 -5.11 24.72 -4.85
CA LEU A 448 -6.10 25.60 -4.23
C LEU A 448 -5.65 26.21 -2.89
N TYR A 449 -4.35 26.14 -2.59
CA TYR A 449 -3.72 26.63 -1.37
C TYR A 449 -2.26 27.04 -1.60
N ASP A 450 -1.69 27.81 -0.67
CA ASP A 450 -0.28 28.18 -0.67
C ASP A 450 0.55 27.19 0.16
N ARG A 451 1.75 26.84 -0.33
CA ARG A 451 2.72 25.98 0.36
C ARG A 451 4.16 26.33 -0.03
N GLU A 452 5.04 26.41 0.96
CA GLU A 452 6.45 26.76 0.75
C GLU A 452 7.24 25.65 0.06
N ASP A 453 6.89 24.39 0.29
CA ASP A 453 7.44 23.21 -0.38
C ASP A 453 6.50 22.67 -1.48
N ALA A 454 7.01 21.76 -2.30
CA ALA A 454 6.26 21.11 -3.37
C ALA A 454 6.50 19.60 -3.29
N PRO A 455 5.82 18.89 -2.38
CA PRO A 455 6.10 17.48 -2.13
C PRO A 455 5.31 16.56 -3.08
N TYR A 456 4.80 17.11 -4.19
CA TYR A 456 4.00 16.38 -5.18
C TYR A 456 4.84 16.10 -6.41
N HIS A 457 4.43 15.10 -7.18
CA HIS A 457 5.01 14.81 -8.48
C HIS A 457 3.93 14.41 -9.48
N LEU A 458 4.27 14.54 -10.76
CA LEU A 458 3.49 13.98 -11.85
C LEU A 458 4.00 12.59 -12.23
N GLU A 459 3.07 11.74 -12.63
CA GLU A 459 3.32 10.48 -13.32
C GLU A 459 2.53 10.48 -14.64
N LEU A 460 3.09 9.88 -15.70
CA LEU A 460 2.45 9.80 -17.01
C LEU A 460 2.26 8.34 -17.43
N TYR A 461 1.11 8.03 -18.03
CA TYR A 461 0.76 6.68 -18.46
C TYR A 461 0.20 6.70 -19.88
N LEU A 462 0.76 5.86 -20.75
CA LEU A 462 0.23 5.59 -22.08
C LEU A 462 -0.59 4.31 -22.04
N LYS A 463 -1.85 4.39 -22.49
CA LYS A 463 -2.71 3.22 -22.66
C LYS A 463 -3.27 3.14 -24.07
N GLU A 464 -3.60 1.92 -24.50
CA GLU A 464 -4.28 1.62 -25.75
C GLU A 464 -5.69 1.12 -25.45
N SER A 465 -6.69 1.75 -26.05
CA SER A 465 -8.10 1.45 -25.80
C SER A 465 -8.96 1.75 -27.04
N PRO A 466 -9.48 0.74 -27.76
CA PRO A 466 -9.25 -0.70 -27.57
C PRO A 466 -7.92 -1.20 -28.17
N LEU A 467 -7.40 -2.29 -27.62
CA LEU A 467 -6.37 -3.15 -28.20
C LEU A 467 -7.03 -4.44 -28.71
N LEU A 468 -6.97 -4.71 -30.01
CA LEU A 468 -7.49 -5.95 -30.58
C LEU A 468 -6.49 -7.10 -30.39
N THR A 469 -6.92 -8.18 -29.75
CA THR A 469 -6.14 -9.43 -29.67
C THR A 469 -6.19 -10.19 -30.99
N VAL A 470 -5.16 -10.99 -31.28
CA VAL A 470 -5.09 -11.75 -32.54
C VAL A 470 -6.04 -12.96 -32.54
N GLY A 471 -6.36 -13.45 -33.74
CA GLY A 471 -7.16 -14.66 -33.98
C GLY A 471 -6.33 -15.94 -33.91
N MET A 472 -7.00 -17.10 -33.87
CA MET A 472 -6.34 -18.43 -33.80
C MET A 472 -5.47 -18.78 -35.02
N ASP A 473 -5.56 -18.01 -36.10
CA ASP A 473 -4.73 -18.11 -37.30
C ASP A 473 -3.35 -17.45 -37.13
N ASP A 474 -3.17 -16.57 -36.15
CA ASP A 474 -1.88 -15.96 -35.82
C ASP A 474 -1.01 -16.91 -34.97
N PRO A 475 0.26 -17.16 -35.30
CA PRO A 475 1.11 -18.08 -34.53
C PRO A 475 1.29 -17.71 -33.04
N ASN A 476 1.05 -16.46 -32.66
CA ASN A 476 1.17 -15.96 -31.29
C ASN A 476 -0.17 -15.96 -30.51
N TRP A 477 -1.26 -16.48 -31.10
CA TRP A 477 -2.61 -16.38 -30.52
C TRP A 477 -2.74 -16.90 -29.09
N VAL A 478 -2.00 -17.95 -28.74
CA VAL A 478 -2.05 -18.55 -27.40
C VAL A 478 -1.60 -17.56 -26.32
N ASN A 479 -0.62 -16.71 -26.63
CA ASN A 479 -0.08 -15.74 -25.68
C ASN A 479 -1.02 -14.54 -25.48
N GLU A 480 -1.79 -14.18 -26.51
CA GLU A 480 -2.75 -13.07 -26.47
C GLU A 480 -4.19 -13.50 -26.12
N ALA A 481 -4.44 -14.79 -25.99
CA ALA A 481 -5.73 -15.34 -25.63
C ALA A 481 -6.13 -14.95 -24.20
N ILE A 482 -7.41 -14.62 -24.01
CA ILE A 482 -7.99 -14.34 -22.70
C ILE A 482 -8.76 -15.57 -22.24
N VAL A 483 -8.39 -16.11 -21.08
CA VAL A 483 -9.14 -17.17 -20.41
C VAL A 483 -10.41 -16.56 -19.82
N ASN A 484 -11.54 -17.19 -20.13
CA ASN A 484 -12.85 -16.79 -19.66
C ASN A 484 -13.36 -17.80 -18.62
N GLY A 485 -13.35 -17.39 -17.34
CA GLY A 485 -13.78 -18.21 -16.21
C GLY A 485 -15.30 -18.36 -16.07
N PHE A 486 -16.10 -17.63 -16.84
CA PHE A 486 -17.57 -17.65 -16.77
C PHE A 486 -18.23 -18.51 -17.86
N TYR A 487 -17.43 -19.08 -18.77
CA TYR A 487 -17.91 -19.93 -19.86
C TYR A 487 -18.84 -21.03 -19.37
N GLY A 488 -20.07 -21.07 -19.89
CA GLY A 488 -21.03 -22.13 -19.60
C GLY A 488 -21.42 -22.22 -18.12
N SER A 489 -21.28 -21.14 -17.36
CA SER A 489 -21.74 -21.06 -15.97
C SER A 489 -23.20 -21.52 -15.87
N LYS A 490 -23.49 -22.35 -14.85
CA LYS A 490 -24.85 -22.79 -14.51
C LYS A 490 -25.48 -21.96 -13.40
N VAL A 491 -24.69 -21.10 -12.78
CA VAL A 491 -25.17 -20.12 -11.80
C VAL A 491 -25.80 -18.97 -12.59
N GLU A 492 -26.96 -18.51 -12.16
CA GLU A 492 -27.60 -17.33 -12.71
C GLU A 492 -26.74 -16.10 -12.36
N LEU A 493 -26.20 -15.45 -13.39
CA LEU A 493 -25.37 -14.26 -13.26
C LEU A 493 -26.14 -13.05 -13.81
N PRO A 494 -25.76 -11.83 -13.41
CA PRO A 494 -26.30 -10.60 -14.00
C PRO A 494 -26.12 -10.57 -15.53
N GLU A 495 -27.06 -9.94 -16.25
CA GLU A 495 -27.14 -9.91 -17.72
C GLU A 495 -25.84 -9.40 -18.36
N GLU A 496 -25.12 -8.49 -17.72
CA GLU A 496 -23.82 -7.99 -18.18
C GLU A 496 -22.73 -9.07 -18.32
N PHE A 497 -22.91 -10.26 -17.72
CA PHE A 497 -22.02 -11.40 -17.90
C PHE A 497 -22.43 -12.32 -19.07
N ASP A 498 -23.59 -12.10 -19.70
CA ASP A 498 -24.12 -13.00 -20.74
C ASP A 498 -23.16 -13.17 -21.92
N GLU A 499 -22.44 -12.11 -22.32
CA GLU A 499 -21.41 -12.18 -23.35
C GLU A 499 -20.36 -13.26 -23.03
N PHE A 500 -19.93 -13.31 -21.76
CA PHE A 500 -18.90 -14.24 -21.30
C PHE A 500 -19.46 -15.62 -20.99
N VAL A 501 -20.68 -15.73 -20.50
CA VAL A 501 -21.33 -17.04 -20.29
C VAL A 501 -21.52 -17.77 -21.62
N ASN A 502 -21.90 -17.02 -22.67
CA ASN A 502 -22.18 -17.56 -24.00
C ASN A 502 -20.93 -17.69 -24.90
N ALA A 503 -19.85 -16.96 -24.62
CA ALA A 503 -18.58 -17.06 -25.35
C ALA A 503 -17.78 -18.30 -24.95
N TYR A 504 -16.85 -18.75 -25.79
CA TYR A 504 -15.99 -19.90 -25.49
C TYR A 504 -15.02 -19.63 -24.32
N PHE A 505 -14.41 -20.68 -23.76
CA PHE A 505 -13.48 -20.57 -22.63
C PHE A 505 -12.21 -19.78 -22.95
N ILE A 506 -11.89 -19.62 -24.24
CA ILE A 506 -10.79 -18.79 -24.76
C ILE A 506 -11.37 -17.73 -25.67
N LEU A 507 -11.11 -16.47 -25.34
CA LEU A 507 -11.46 -15.32 -26.17
C LEU A 507 -10.25 -14.95 -27.03
N THR A 508 -10.49 -14.86 -28.33
CA THR A 508 -9.54 -14.36 -29.36
C THR A 508 -10.28 -13.34 -30.21
N ASN A 509 -9.57 -12.49 -30.96
CA ASN A 509 -10.18 -11.34 -31.65
C ASN A 509 -11.04 -10.47 -30.71
N TYR A 510 -10.55 -10.29 -29.47
CA TYR A 510 -11.25 -9.55 -28.43
C TYR A 510 -10.67 -8.14 -28.31
N ASN A 511 -11.52 -7.14 -28.07
CA ASN A 511 -11.08 -5.78 -27.80
C ASN A 511 -10.80 -5.60 -26.31
N VAL A 512 -9.53 -5.58 -25.93
CA VAL A 512 -9.08 -5.26 -24.58
C VAL A 512 -9.05 -3.75 -24.41
N GLU A 513 -9.81 -3.22 -23.46
CA GLU A 513 -9.82 -1.79 -23.18
C GLU A 513 -8.76 -1.41 -22.14
N ASN A 514 -8.35 -0.15 -22.21
CA ASN A 514 -7.47 0.52 -21.25
C ASN A 514 -6.10 -0.12 -21.04
N GLN A 515 -5.56 -0.89 -22.00
CA GLN A 515 -4.31 -1.62 -21.80
C GLN A 515 -3.12 -0.68 -21.64
N VAL A 516 -2.47 -0.65 -20.47
CA VAL A 516 -1.26 0.15 -20.27
C VAL A 516 -0.13 -0.38 -21.16
N ARG A 517 0.55 0.51 -21.89
CA ARG A 517 1.66 0.20 -22.80
C ARG A 517 3.00 0.76 -22.33
N ALA A 518 3.00 1.87 -21.60
CA ALA A 518 4.21 2.49 -21.04
C ALA A 518 3.86 3.44 -19.89
N CYS A 519 4.85 3.78 -19.08
CA CYS A 519 4.74 4.81 -18.06
C CYS A 519 6.05 5.59 -17.88
N TRP A 520 5.93 6.81 -17.35
CA TRP A 520 7.06 7.66 -17.00
C TRP A 520 6.89 8.17 -15.57
N GLY A 521 7.89 7.89 -14.73
CA GLY A 521 7.90 8.28 -13.31
C GLY A 521 6.95 7.47 -12.42
N ALA A 522 6.55 6.26 -12.83
CA ALA A 522 5.68 5.43 -12.00
C ALA A 522 6.31 5.17 -10.61
N LEU A 523 5.56 5.45 -9.55
CA LEU A 523 5.96 5.41 -8.12
C LEU A 523 7.02 6.44 -7.69
N SER A 524 8.05 6.66 -8.50
CA SER A 524 9.15 7.57 -8.17
C SER A 524 8.85 9.04 -8.45
N GLY A 525 7.88 9.29 -9.32
CA GLY A 525 7.60 10.58 -9.89
C GLY A 525 8.56 11.01 -10.99
N ILE A 526 8.16 12.07 -11.70
CA ILE A 526 9.00 12.80 -12.64
C ILE A 526 9.64 13.98 -11.89
N ASP A 527 10.97 14.00 -11.82
CA ASP A 527 11.72 15.06 -11.15
C ASP A 527 11.41 16.45 -11.74
N GLY A 528 11.17 17.43 -10.87
CA GLY A 528 10.90 18.82 -11.26
C GLY A 528 9.56 19.04 -11.95
N SER A 529 8.67 18.04 -11.97
CA SER A 529 7.32 18.16 -12.55
C SER A 529 6.41 19.13 -11.79
N ILE A 530 6.63 19.28 -10.48
CA ILE A 530 6.03 20.33 -9.63
C ILE A 530 7.17 21.05 -8.91
N THR A 531 7.04 22.37 -8.81
CA THR A 531 8.08 23.24 -8.26
C THR A 531 7.58 24.03 -7.05
N ALA A 532 8.48 24.24 -6.10
CA ALA A 532 8.24 25.08 -4.93
C ALA A 532 8.61 26.55 -5.21
N PRO A 533 7.92 27.52 -4.59
CA PRO A 533 6.73 27.33 -3.75
C PRO A 533 5.48 27.04 -4.59
N ILE A 534 4.52 26.32 -4.00
CA ILE A 534 3.17 26.24 -4.53
C ILE A 534 2.45 27.54 -4.20
N ILE A 535 2.05 28.26 -5.24
CA ILE A 535 1.25 29.48 -5.13
C ILE A 535 -0.19 29.15 -5.51
N LYS A 536 -1.11 29.47 -4.61
CA LYS A 536 -2.54 29.24 -4.78
C LYS A 536 -3.05 29.84 -6.10
N ASP A 537 -3.89 29.08 -6.80
CA ASP A 537 -4.58 29.46 -8.04
C ASP A 537 -3.63 29.84 -9.20
N VAL A 538 -2.31 29.59 -9.07
CA VAL A 538 -1.32 29.81 -10.13
C VAL A 538 -0.96 28.47 -10.78
N PRO A 539 -1.30 28.25 -12.07
CA PRO A 539 -0.95 27.03 -12.77
C PRO A 539 0.57 26.87 -12.91
N GLN A 540 1.08 25.69 -12.59
CA GLN A 540 2.41 25.23 -12.99
C GLN A 540 2.29 24.35 -14.23
N THR A 541 3.29 24.37 -15.11
CA THR A 541 3.28 23.57 -16.33
C THR A 541 4.53 22.73 -16.45
N TYR A 542 4.35 21.43 -16.63
CA TYR A 542 5.38 20.49 -17.01
C TYR A 542 5.25 20.16 -18.50
N SER A 543 6.35 20.17 -19.23
CA SER A 543 6.40 19.88 -20.66
C SER A 543 7.47 18.83 -20.96
N ALA A 544 7.15 17.87 -21.82
CA ALA A 544 8.09 16.84 -22.26
C ALA A 544 7.76 16.34 -23.67
N THR A 545 8.73 15.66 -24.28
CA THR A 545 8.52 14.84 -25.47
C THR A 545 8.77 13.38 -25.09
N LEU A 546 7.76 12.54 -25.26
CA LEU A 546 7.76 11.13 -24.89
C LEU A 546 8.08 10.28 -26.13
N ASP A 547 9.15 9.51 -26.09
CA ASP A 547 9.56 8.62 -27.17
C ASP A 547 8.74 7.32 -27.16
N LEU A 548 8.20 6.93 -28.32
CA LEU A 548 7.43 5.70 -28.51
C LEU A 548 8.16 4.64 -29.35
N SER A 549 9.40 4.90 -29.79
CA SER A 549 10.12 4.04 -30.74
C SER A 549 10.29 2.59 -30.27
N GLU A 550 10.50 2.39 -28.98
CA GLU A 550 10.66 1.07 -28.35
C GLU A 550 9.35 0.52 -27.72
N ILE A 551 8.26 1.28 -27.80
CA ILE A 551 6.97 0.87 -27.23
C ILE A 551 6.20 0.11 -28.30
N ASN A 552 5.92 -1.17 -28.02
CA ASN A 552 5.00 -1.95 -28.85
C ASN A 552 3.62 -1.27 -28.79
N ILE A 553 3.07 -0.86 -29.92
CA ILE A 553 1.75 -0.22 -30.06
C ILE A 553 1.08 -0.85 -31.27
N ARG A 554 -0.19 -1.24 -31.15
CA ARG A 554 -0.89 -1.91 -32.26
C ARG A 554 -1.61 -0.91 -33.15
N ASP A 555 -2.37 -0.01 -32.56
CA ASP A 555 -3.04 1.08 -33.24
C ASP A 555 -2.79 2.41 -32.53
N LYS A 556 -2.03 3.28 -33.19
CA LYS A 556 -1.70 4.62 -32.67
C LYS A 556 -2.94 5.50 -32.51
N ASN A 557 -4.03 5.22 -33.22
CA ASN A 557 -5.27 5.99 -33.11
C ASN A 557 -6.04 5.68 -31.82
N ASN A 558 -5.76 4.54 -31.18
CA ASN A 558 -6.40 4.10 -29.94
C ASN A 558 -5.60 4.48 -28.70
N LEU A 559 -4.60 5.37 -28.83
CA LEU A 559 -3.77 5.77 -27.71
C LEU A 559 -4.39 6.90 -26.89
N HIS A 560 -4.25 6.78 -25.58
CA HIS A 560 -4.63 7.77 -24.59
C HIS A 560 -3.44 8.02 -23.67
N LEU A 561 -3.22 9.29 -23.32
CA LEU A 561 -2.21 9.70 -22.35
C LEU A 561 -2.92 10.17 -21.08
N VAL A 562 -2.48 9.65 -19.94
CA VAL A 562 -3.01 9.98 -18.61
C VAL A 562 -1.90 10.68 -17.82
N ALA A 563 -2.24 11.79 -17.16
CA ALA A 563 -1.39 12.43 -16.16
C ALA A 563 -2.02 12.27 -14.77
N MET A 564 -1.19 11.87 -13.81
CA MET A 564 -1.58 11.71 -12.42
C MET A 564 -0.76 12.66 -11.55
N LEU A 565 -1.41 13.43 -10.69
CA LEU A 565 -0.75 14.16 -9.62
C LEU A 565 -0.77 13.30 -8.36
N VAL A 566 0.40 13.01 -7.82
CA VAL A 566 0.57 12.09 -6.69
C VAL A 566 1.18 12.83 -5.51
N ASN A 567 0.69 12.55 -4.31
CA ASN A 567 1.20 13.11 -3.06
C ASN A 567 2.37 12.27 -2.50
N PRO A 568 3.07 12.73 -1.44
CA PRO A 568 4.17 11.97 -0.83
C PRO A 568 3.82 10.57 -0.33
N GLY A 569 2.56 10.36 0.05
CA GLY A 569 2.06 9.06 0.49
C GLY A 569 1.85 8.07 -0.66
N GLY A 570 1.99 8.51 -1.91
CA GLY A 570 1.75 7.70 -3.10
C GLY A 570 0.28 7.63 -3.51
N THR A 571 -0.59 8.44 -2.90
CA THR A 571 -2.01 8.55 -3.25
C THR A 571 -2.21 9.57 -4.37
N VAL A 572 -3.14 9.28 -5.28
CA VAL A 572 -3.49 10.18 -6.37
C VAL A 572 -4.38 11.32 -5.85
N VAL A 573 -3.93 12.55 -6.06
CA VAL A 573 -4.67 13.77 -5.70
C VAL A 573 -5.75 14.06 -6.73
N ASN A 574 -5.38 13.97 -8.01
CA ASN A 574 -6.25 14.16 -9.16
C ASN A 574 -5.55 13.64 -10.43
N ALA A 575 -6.30 13.53 -11.52
CA ALA A 575 -5.76 13.08 -12.79
C ALA A 575 -6.44 13.76 -13.99
N ALA A 576 -5.88 13.55 -15.17
CA ALA A 576 -6.47 13.96 -16.44
C ALA A 576 -6.10 12.96 -17.53
N GLU A 577 -6.97 12.80 -18.54
CA GLU A 577 -6.77 11.93 -19.69
C GLU A 577 -7.03 12.70 -20.99
N VAL A 578 -6.20 12.46 -22.00
CA VAL A 578 -6.42 12.96 -23.37
C VAL A 578 -6.26 11.83 -24.38
N SER A 579 -7.16 11.76 -25.35
CA SER A 579 -7.03 10.86 -26.50
C SER A 579 -6.09 11.47 -27.54
N LEU A 580 -5.16 10.65 -28.05
CA LEU A 580 -4.21 11.06 -29.07
C LEU A 580 -4.73 10.93 -30.50
N GLY A 581 -5.94 10.37 -30.74
CA GLY A 581 -6.78 10.40 -31.97
C GLY A 581 -6.16 10.33 -33.38
N ASN A 582 -7.03 10.20 -34.41
CA ASN A 582 -6.64 10.05 -35.83
C ASN A 582 -5.66 11.12 -36.37
N THR A 583 -4.68 10.67 -37.16
CA THR A 583 -3.56 11.43 -37.73
C THR A 583 -3.86 12.15 -39.05
N THR A 584 -5.12 12.21 -39.48
CA THR A 584 -5.48 12.82 -40.77
C THR A 584 -5.38 14.35 -40.71
N SER A 585 -4.24 14.83 -41.22
CA SER A 585 -3.91 16.16 -41.74
C SER A 585 -4.88 17.31 -41.44
N ILE A 586 -4.33 18.31 -40.75
CA ILE A 586 -4.85 19.64 -40.38
C ILE A 586 -5.24 19.72 -38.90
N ASP A 587 -4.38 20.41 -38.14
CA ASP A 587 -4.58 21.10 -36.86
C ASP A 587 -5.97 20.90 -36.22
N ASN A 588 -6.18 19.76 -35.55
CA ASN A 588 -7.39 19.55 -34.79
C ASN A 588 -7.06 19.35 -33.31
N ILE A 589 -7.51 20.32 -32.53
CA ILE A 589 -7.60 20.32 -31.07
C ILE A 589 -8.41 19.09 -30.67
N LYS A 590 -7.79 18.18 -29.92
CA LYS A 590 -8.42 16.96 -29.38
C LYS A 590 -9.11 17.27 -28.05
N ASP A 591 -10.03 16.41 -27.63
CA ASP A 591 -10.76 16.55 -26.35
C ASP A 591 -9.78 16.44 -25.17
N SER A 592 -9.12 17.56 -24.86
CA SER A 592 -8.24 17.75 -23.73
C SER A 592 -9.06 17.99 -22.47
N THR A 593 -8.76 17.31 -21.36
CA THR A 593 -9.17 17.82 -20.05
C THR A 593 -8.31 19.04 -19.74
N LYS A 594 -8.84 20.23 -20.02
CA LYS A 594 -8.20 21.48 -19.56
C LYS A 594 -8.32 21.52 -18.05
N ALA A 595 -7.25 21.90 -17.37
CA ALA A 595 -7.30 22.18 -15.94
C ALA A 595 -8.46 23.14 -15.70
N ILE A 596 -9.49 22.67 -14.99
CA ILE A 596 -10.65 23.49 -14.68
C ILE A 596 -10.16 24.49 -13.67
N THR A 597 -9.79 25.69 -14.12
CA THR A 597 -9.64 26.80 -13.18
C THR A 597 -11.01 26.91 -12.49
N PRO A 598 -11.11 26.86 -11.16
CA PRO A 598 -12.38 27.06 -10.51
C PRO A 598 -13.01 28.33 -11.08
N ASP A 599 -14.25 28.22 -11.55
CA ASP A 599 -14.89 29.18 -12.46
C ASP A 599 -15.34 30.44 -11.69
N TYR A 600 -14.37 31.07 -11.02
CA TYR A 600 -14.55 32.27 -10.24
C TYR A 600 -14.73 33.46 -11.18
N ILE A 601 -15.74 34.25 -10.84
CA ILE A 601 -16.06 35.47 -11.53
C ILE A 601 -15.37 36.59 -10.76
N TYR A 602 -14.53 37.38 -11.40
CA TYR A 602 -13.91 38.55 -10.80
C TYR A 602 -14.39 39.82 -11.50
N ASP A 603 -14.50 40.92 -10.76
CA ASP A 603 -14.60 42.23 -11.40
C ASP A 603 -13.25 42.66 -12.03
N LEU A 604 -13.24 43.76 -12.78
CA LEU A 604 -12.02 44.28 -13.40
C LEU A 604 -10.94 44.75 -12.41
N ARG A 605 -11.24 44.77 -11.11
CA ARG A 605 -10.29 45.10 -10.04
C ARG A 605 -9.72 43.84 -9.38
N GLY A 606 -10.09 42.64 -9.86
CA GLY A 606 -9.68 41.37 -9.29
C GLY A 606 -10.46 40.96 -8.04
N ILE A 607 -11.63 41.56 -7.77
CA ILE A 607 -12.47 41.18 -6.63
C ILE A 607 -13.40 40.04 -7.03
N LYS A 608 -13.35 38.92 -6.30
CA LYS A 608 -14.21 37.75 -6.50
C LYS A 608 -15.70 38.11 -6.30
N MET A 609 -16.54 37.62 -7.20
CA MET A 609 -17.98 37.85 -7.29
C MET A 609 -18.74 36.53 -7.18
N LYS A 610 -19.90 36.56 -6.52
CA LYS A 610 -20.79 35.37 -6.38
C LYS A 610 -21.52 35.00 -7.67
N GLU A 611 -21.71 35.95 -8.58
CA GLU A 611 -22.41 35.76 -9.86
C GLU A 611 -22.00 36.86 -10.85
N ALA A 612 -22.15 36.59 -12.16
CA ALA A 612 -21.88 37.58 -13.19
C ALA A 612 -22.91 38.72 -13.12
N LYS A 613 -22.43 39.95 -12.94
CA LYS A 613 -23.24 41.17 -13.04
C LYS A 613 -23.18 41.74 -14.45
N LYS A 614 -24.19 42.54 -14.83
CA LYS A 614 -24.21 43.26 -16.10
C LYS A 614 -22.96 44.12 -16.23
N GLY A 615 -22.22 43.97 -17.33
CA GLY A 615 -20.91 44.60 -17.55
C GLY A 615 -19.81 43.60 -17.88
N ILE A 616 -18.56 44.08 -17.77
CA ILE A 616 -17.35 43.31 -18.07
C ILE A 616 -16.85 42.64 -16.79
N TYR A 617 -16.50 41.35 -16.87
CA TYR A 617 -15.95 40.56 -15.76
C TYR A 617 -14.91 39.58 -16.28
N ILE A 618 -14.14 38.97 -15.37
CA ILE A 618 -13.15 37.93 -15.68
C ILE A 618 -13.70 36.60 -15.19
N GLN A 619 -13.69 35.56 -16.03
CA GLN A 619 -14.14 34.21 -15.70
C GLN A 619 -13.26 33.20 -16.43
N GLY A 620 -12.69 32.23 -15.70
CA GLY A 620 -11.74 31.26 -16.24
C GLY A 620 -10.55 31.93 -16.95
N GLY A 621 -10.01 33.01 -16.35
CA GLY A 621 -8.89 33.78 -16.91
C GLY A 621 -9.21 34.60 -18.18
N LYS A 622 -10.47 34.67 -18.61
CA LYS A 622 -10.89 35.41 -19.82
C LYS A 622 -11.84 36.56 -19.50
N LEU A 623 -11.68 37.66 -20.22
CA LEU A 623 -12.64 38.77 -20.20
C LEU A 623 -13.98 38.34 -20.82
N ARG A 624 -15.07 38.57 -20.11
CA ARG A 624 -16.45 38.24 -20.52
C ARG A 624 -17.35 39.46 -20.37
N VAL A 625 -18.43 39.50 -21.14
CA VAL A 625 -19.42 40.60 -21.12
C VAL A 625 -20.80 40.00 -20.92
N LYS A 626 -21.52 40.45 -19.89
CA LYS A 626 -22.93 40.11 -19.66
C LYS A 626 -23.77 41.34 -19.97
N ASN A 627 -24.62 41.22 -21.01
CA ASN A 627 -25.50 42.28 -21.50
C ASN A 627 -26.71 42.51 -20.61
#